data_AF-F2R1P3-F1
#
_entry.id   AF-F2R1P3-F1
#
_cell.length_a   1.000
_cell.length_b   1.000
_cell.length_c   1.000
_cell.angle_alpha   90.00
_cell.angle_beta   90.00
_cell.angle_gamma   90.00
#
_symmetry.space_group_name_H-M   'P 1'
#
loop_
_entity.id
_entity.type
_entity.pdbx_description
1 polymer ?
#
loop_
_entity_poly.entity_id
_entity_poly.type
_entity_poly.pdbx_seq_one_letter_code
_entity_poly.pdbx_strand_id
1 'polypeptide(L)'
;MTVDEGARTVAPGRAAQELELRRDEFRLAVQLGLVRTVPVGQGGRRQVERCELDRLTAAPDFPAGLRERVRAVGTGEAAALLEITPERFTRLARTGHVSPVRFSVNRYRAVVWSYLAEEVAEFGLGRPALLTGRLPLDLRERLAAHEDLRPRNWRARRLGVLLRGTDDPWVRAAAIASLLDPVQIAEVVDDPYERAHLDRLRPPAPPGMPVRAGAHEIAERLTRADDPDEILWHRMSLALALDEARAERPAPYPGERTPDRPRTPVPAAAGARPVPFNAPAAAVPGIPPVPSVPPSVPPPVPVAVPRVGAHGAVVRPAGQPGRAAAHPGRPAGQPGRADRPPGRSVRTRFLDRFRRGKATGEGRPGGGKRSAAWP
;
A
#
# COMPACT_ATOMS: atom_id res chain seq x y z
N MET A 1 -8.02 -35.47 -20.17
CA MET A 1 -7.41 -35.71 -18.85
C MET A 1 -7.20 -34.36 -18.19
N THR A 2 -8.11 -33.98 -17.29
CA THR A 2 -7.98 -32.82 -16.42
C THR A 2 -7.07 -33.24 -15.27
N VAL A 3 -5.79 -32.90 -15.34
CA VAL A 3 -4.89 -33.08 -14.20
C VAL A 3 -5.43 -32.22 -13.07
N ASP A 4 -5.62 -32.85 -11.93
CA ASP A 4 -6.16 -32.31 -10.70
C ASP A 4 -5.38 -31.06 -10.23
N GLU A 5 -5.77 -29.87 -10.70
CA GLU A 5 -5.22 -28.58 -10.26
C GLU A 5 -5.43 -28.36 -8.75
N GLY A 6 -6.40 -29.06 -8.15
CA GLY A 6 -6.67 -29.03 -6.70
C GLY A 6 -5.58 -29.71 -5.85
N ALA A 7 -4.78 -30.62 -6.42
CA ALA A 7 -3.78 -31.38 -5.68
C ALA A 7 -2.45 -30.64 -5.46
N ARG A 8 -2.22 -29.50 -6.13
CA ARG A 8 -0.94 -28.76 -6.07
C ARG A 8 -1.00 -27.45 -5.29
N THR A 9 -2.17 -27.04 -4.83
CA THR A 9 -2.34 -25.79 -4.08
C THR A 9 -2.60 -26.06 -2.60
N VAL A 10 -1.94 -25.29 -1.74
CA VAL A 10 -1.96 -25.43 -0.29
C VAL A 10 -2.71 -24.23 0.31
N ALA A 11 -3.62 -24.52 1.23
CA ALA A 11 -4.35 -23.49 1.94
C ALA A 11 -3.40 -22.58 2.77
N PRO A 12 -3.66 -21.27 2.86
CA PRO A 12 -2.78 -20.31 3.55
C PRO A 12 -2.38 -20.69 4.98
N GLY A 13 -3.30 -21.31 5.75
CA GLY A 13 -3.01 -21.76 7.11
C GLY A 13 -1.99 -22.90 7.17
N ARG A 14 -2.06 -23.83 6.21
CA ARG A 14 -1.10 -24.92 6.10
C ARG A 14 0.24 -24.44 5.54
N ALA A 15 0.21 -23.57 4.54
CA ALA A 15 1.40 -22.93 3.99
C ALA A 15 2.18 -22.14 5.06
N ALA A 16 1.49 -21.40 5.94
CA ALA A 16 2.14 -20.69 7.04
C ALA A 16 2.86 -21.64 8.02
N GLN A 17 2.26 -22.80 8.31
CA GLN A 17 2.90 -23.83 9.16
C GLN A 17 4.14 -24.42 8.51
N GLU A 18 4.06 -24.77 7.22
CA GLU A 18 5.18 -25.35 6.47
C GLU A 18 6.33 -24.37 6.27
N LEU A 19 6.04 -23.07 6.13
CA LEU A 19 7.06 -22.01 6.09
C LEU A 19 7.54 -21.56 7.48
N GLU A 20 7.03 -22.20 8.54
CA GLU A 20 7.23 -21.84 9.94
C GLU A 20 7.03 -20.33 10.25
N LEU A 21 6.04 -19.71 9.61
CA LEU A 21 5.67 -18.31 9.80
C LEU A 21 4.42 -18.18 10.66
N ARG A 22 4.38 -17.17 11.52
CA ARG A 22 3.14 -16.75 12.18
C ARG A 22 2.13 -16.30 11.13
N ARG A 23 0.84 -16.34 11.44
CA ARG A 23 -0.23 -15.93 10.52
C ARG A 23 -0.01 -14.52 9.95
N ASP A 24 0.44 -13.59 10.79
CA ASP A 24 0.68 -12.21 10.36
C ASP A 24 2.00 -12.07 9.60
N GLU A 25 3.04 -12.86 9.90
CA GLU A 25 4.28 -12.90 9.11
C GLU A 25 4.01 -13.47 7.72
N PHE A 26 3.25 -14.56 7.62
CA PHE A 26 2.84 -15.13 6.34
C PHE A 26 2.04 -14.13 5.49
N ARG A 27 1.07 -13.44 6.10
CA ARG A 27 0.34 -12.35 5.40
C ARG A 27 1.30 -11.26 4.93
N LEU A 28 2.35 -10.96 5.70
CA LEU A 28 3.33 -9.97 5.30
C LEU A 28 4.14 -10.46 4.09
N ALA A 29 4.58 -11.71 4.14
CA ALA A 29 5.32 -12.35 3.06
C ALA A 29 4.57 -12.29 1.73
N VAL A 30 3.26 -12.55 1.75
CA VAL A 30 2.39 -12.43 0.57
C VAL A 30 2.29 -10.97 0.11
N GLN A 31 2.11 -10.00 1.02
CA GLN A 31 2.02 -8.57 0.68
C GLN A 31 3.33 -8.05 0.05
N LEU A 32 4.48 -8.48 0.57
CA LEU A 32 5.80 -8.14 0.05
C LEU A 32 6.13 -8.87 -1.26
N GLY A 33 5.32 -9.87 -1.67
CA GLY A 33 5.57 -10.68 -2.86
C GLY A 33 6.66 -11.75 -2.68
N LEU A 34 7.08 -12.00 -1.44
CA LEU A 34 8.05 -13.06 -1.10
C LEU A 34 7.44 -14.46 -1.26
N VAL A 35 6.13 -14.57 -0.99
CA VAL A 35 5.33 -15.79 -1.21
C VAL A 35 4.33 -15.51 -2.31
N ARG A 36 4.48 -16.20 -3.44
CA ARG A 36 3.54 -16.10 -4.56
C ARG A 36 2.25 -16.86 -4.24
N THR A 37 1.11 -16.27 -4.62
CA THR A 37 -0.21 -16.88 -4.42
C THR A 37 -1.01 -16.87 -5.70
N VAL A 38 -1.78 -17.94 -5.91
CA VAL A 38 -2.68 -18.10 -7.05
C VAL A 38 -4.13 -17.95 -6.60
N PRO A 39 -4.99 -17.26 -7.38
CA PRO A 39 -6.41 -17.21 -7.10
C PRO A 39 -7.03 -18.60 -7.32
N VAL A 40 -7.86 -19.05 -6.38
CA VAL A 40 -8.59 -20.32 -6.49
C VAL A 40 -10.08 -20.05 -6.40
N GLY A 41 -10.78 -20.36 -7.49
CA GLY A 41 -12.23 -20.17 -7.66
C GLY A 41 -12.65 -18.69 -7.77
N GLN A 42 -13.97 -18.47 -7.91
CA GLN A 42 -14.56 -17.12 -8.07
C GLN A 42 -14.68 -16.31 -6.76
N GLY A 43 -14.07 -16.77 -5.66
CA GLY A 43 -14.28 -16.19 -4.31
C GLY A 43 -13.10 -15.40 -3.75
N GLY A 44 -12.12 -15.01 -4.57
CA GLY A 44 -10.94 -14.25 -4.12
C GLY A 44 -10.03 -15.00 -3.12
N ARG A 45 -10.26 -16.31 -2.91
CA ARG A 45 -9.44 -17.14 -2.04
C ARG A 45 -8.12 -17.43 -2.74
N ARG A 46 -7.02 -16.95 -2.17
CA ARG A 46 -5.68 -17.17 -2.68
C ARG A 46 -5.03 -18.37 -1.99
N GLN A 47 -4.45 -19.27 -2.76
CA GLN A 47 -3.69 -20.43 -2.26
C GLN A 47 -2.22 -20.31 -2.67
N VAL A 48 -1.36 -21.10 -2.04
CA VAL A 48 0.07 -21.16 -2.36
C VAL A 48 0.34 -22.45 -3.14
N GLU A 49 1.02 -22.35 -4.27
CA GLU A 49 1.47 -23.51 -5.03
C GLU A 49 2.48 -24.32 -4.20
N ARG A 50 2.41 -25.66 -4.22
CA ARG A 50 3.38 -26.53 -3.52
C ARG A 50 4.80 -26.26 -3.99
N CYS A 51 5.02 -26.04 -5.29
CA CYS A 51 6.34 -25.73 -5.84
C CYS A 51 6.94 -24.43 -5.29
N GLU A 52 6.10 -23.46 -4.90
CA GLU A 52 6.53 -22.23 -4.26
C GLU A 52 6.98 -22.49 -2.81
N LEU A 53 6.31 -23.40 -2.11
CA LEU A 53 6.74 -23.84 -0.78
C LEU A 53 8.07 -24.58 -0.87
N ASP A 54 8.21 -25.52 -1.80
CA ASP A 54 9.44 -26.28 -2.02
C ASP A 54 10.62 -25.34 -2.34
N ARG A 55 10.39 -24.31 -3.18
CA ARG A 55 11.40 -23.28 -3.50
C ARG A 55 11.86 -22.53 -2.26
N LEU A 56 10.94 -22.15 -1.37
CA LEU A 56 11.25 -21.38 -0.17
C LEU A 56 11.91 -22.24 0.91
N THR A 57 11.49 -23.50 1.06
CA THR A 57 12.08 -24.45 2.01
C THR A 57 13.45 -24.96 1.55
N ALA A 58 13.71 -25.02 0.24
CA ALA A 58 15.02 -25.39 -0.31
C ALA A 58 16.08 -24.28 -0.18
N ALA A 59 15.70 -23.07 0.27
CA ALA A 59 16.66 -21.99 0.45
C ALA A 59 17.61 -22.29 1.62
N PRO A 60 18.93 -22.03 1.50
CA PRO A 60 19.92 -22.41 2.51
C PRO A 60 19.76 -21.64 3.84
N ASP A 61 19.10 -20.49 3.81
CA ASP A 61 18.79 -19.63 4.94
C ASP A 61 17.42 -19.97 5.58
N PHE A 62 16.71 -20.99 5.09
CA PHE A 62 15.39 -21.35 5.62
C PHE A 62 15.48 -21.99 7.01
N PRO A 63 14.58 -21.63 7.96
CA PRO A 63 13.51 -20.62 7.87
C PRO A 63 13.96 -19.21 8.30
N ALA A 64 15.17 -19.07 8.84
CA ALA A 64 15.65 -17.85 9.50
C ALA A 64 15.67 -16.63 8.57
N GLY A 65 16.19 -16.77 7.35
CA GLY A 65 16.25 -15.65 6.39
C GLY A 65 14.90 -15.27 5.80
N LEU A 66 13.94 -16.20 5.71
CA LEU A 66 12.56 -15.84 5.38
C LEU A 66 11.91 -15.04 6.53
N ARG A 67 12.12 -15.47 7.78
CA ARG A 67 11.62 -14.75 8.97
C ARG A 67 12.20 -13.35 9.08
N GLU A 68 13.49 -13.17 8.81
CA GLU A 68 14.12 -11.84 8.87
C GLU A 68 13.53 -10.88 7.82
N ARG A 69 13.32 -11.36 6.59
CA ARG A 69 12.69 -10.57 5.51
C ARG A 69 11.23 -10.18 5.77
N VAL A 70 10.55 -10.84 6.70
CA VAL A 70 9.17 -10.51 7.11
C VAL A 70 9.10 -9.95 8.53
N ARG A 71 10.25 -9.69 9.16
CA ARG A 71 10.31 -9.23 10.53
C ARG A 71 9.83 -7.79 10.61
N ALA A 72 8.65 -7.60 11.19
CA ALA A 72 8.07 -6.29 11.45
C ALA A 72 8.42 -5.82 12.87
N VAL A 73 9.13 -4.70 12.97
CA VAL A 73 9.63 -4.12 14.23
C VAL A 73 8.90 -2.82 14.57
N GLY A 74 8.72 -2.54 15.86
CA GLY A 74 8.20 -1.26 16.33
C GLY A 74 9.25 -0.14 16.28
N THR A 75 8.85 1.11 16.55
CA THR A 75 9.74 2.28 16.57
C THR A 75 10.98 2.09 17.47
N GLY A 76 10.81 1.53 18.67
CA GLY A 76 11.92 1.33 19.61
C GLY A 76 12.94 0.31 19.13
N GLU A 77 12.46 -0.84 18.65
CA GLU A 77 13.31 -1.89 18.07
C GLU A 77 14.00 -1.40 16.79
N ALA A 78 13.28 -0.68 15.93
CA ALA A 78 13.86 -0.11 14.71
C ALA A 78 14.95 0.94 15.00
N ALA A 79 14.78 1.74 16.06
CA ALA A 79 15.80 2.67 16.51
C ALA A 79 17.04 1.93 17.05
N ALA A 80 16.84 0.83 17.78
CA ALA A 80 17.93 -0.01 18.27
C ALA A 80 18.73 -0.67 17.13
N LEU A 81 18.06 -1.13 16.06
CA LEU A 81 18.73 -1.68 14.87
C LEU A 81 19.66 -0.67 14.18
N LEU A 82 19.38 0.62 14.34
CA LEU A 82 20.16 1.72 13.78
C LEU A 82 21.10 2.38 14.78
N GLU A 83 21.12 1.90 16.03
CA GLU A 83 21.88 2.50 17.13
C GLU A 83 21.59 4.00 17.36
N ILE A 84 20.32 4.40 17.21
CA ILE A 84 19.85 5.78 17.41
C ILE A 84 18.75 5.87 18.46
N THR A 85 18.42 7.10 18.89
CA THR A 85 17.29 7.31 19.80
C THR A 85 15.94 7.12 19.10
N PRO A 86 14.89 6.65 19.81
CA PRO A 86 13.54 6.52 19.26
C PRO A 86 12.97 7.82 18.70
N GLU A 87 13.31 8.97 19.28
CA GLU A 87 12.89 10.28 18.80
C GLU A 87 13.51 10.61 17.44
N ARG A 88 14.79 10.29 17.27
CA ARG A 88 15.47 10.47 15.98
C ARG A 88 14.86 9.58 14.92
N PHE A 89 14.64 8.30 15.23
CA PHE A 89 13.98 7.38 14.32
C PHE A 89 12.59 7.87 13.93
N THR A 90 11.80 8.36 14.89
CA THR A 90 10.47 8.92 14.64
C THR A 90 10.53 10.11 13.68
N ARG A 91 11.51 11.01 13.83
CA ARG A 91 11.72 12.14 12.89
C ARG A 91 12.05 11.66 11.47
N LEU A 92 12.88 10.62 11.33
CA LEU A 92 13.23 10.05 10.03
C LEU A 92 12.03 9.35 9.37
N ALA A 93 11.25 8.60 10.15
CA ALA A 93 10.02 7.97 9.67
C ALA A 93 8.97 9.01 9.22
N ARG A 94 8.77 10.07 10.00
CA ARG A 94 7.84 11.17 9.66
C ARG A 94 8.21 11.91 8.38
N THR A 95 9.51 12.00 8.07
CA THR A 95 9.97 12.64 6.83
C THR A 95 9.95 11.70 5.61
N GLY A 96 9.49 10.46 5.78
CA GLY A 96 9.28 9.49 4.71
C GLY A 96 10.51 8.66 4.32
N HIS A 97 11.57 8.68 5.14
CA HIS A 97 12.80 7.92 4.87
C HIS A 97 12.64 6.42 5.08
N VAL A 98 11.75 6.05 6.01
CA VAL A 98 11.38 4.67 6.29
C VAL A 98 9.86 4.61 6.26
N SER A 99 9.33 3.72 5.42
CA SER A 99 7.90 3.60 5.19
C SER A 99 7.34 2.47 6.06
N PRO A 100 6.35 2.74 6.93
CA PRO A 100 5.78 1.69 7.75
C PRO A 100 5.08 0.65 6.87
N VAL A 101 5.11 -0.60 7.34
CA VAL A 101 4.50 -1.73 6.67
C VAL A 101 3.12 -2.05 7.25
N ARG A 102 2.92 -1.72 8.53
CA ARG A 102 1.68 -1.95 9.27
C ARG A 102 1.43 -0.83 10.26
N PHE A 103 0.19 -0.72 10.69
CA PHE A 103 -0.18 0.05 11.86
C PHE A 103 -1.16 -0.76 12.71
N SER A 104 -1.20 -0.42 14.00
CA SER A 104 -2.28 -0.80 14.91
C SER A 104 -2.72 0.42 15.70
N VAL A 105 -3.97 0.44 16.14
CA VAL A 105 -4.47 1.47 17.05
C VAL A 105 -4.57 0.87 18.43
N ASN A 106 -3.82 1.42 19.38
CA ASN A 106 -3.79 0.88 20.74
C ASN A 106 -5.09 1.20 21.51
N ARG A 107 -5.22 0.66 22.73
CA ARG A 107 -6.38 0.92 23.60
C ARG A 107 -6.59 2.40 23.94
N TYR A 108 -5.53 3.20 23.81
CA TYR A 108 -5.50 4.65 24.06
C TYR A 108 -5.69 5.46 22.78
N ARG A 109 -6.09 4.83 21.67
CA ARG A 109 -6.33 5.49 20.38
C ARG A 109 -5.08 6.07 19.71
N ALA A 110 -3.88 5.72 20.18
CA ALA A 110 -2.64 6.09 19.51
C ALA A 110 -2.27 5.08 18.42
N VAL A 111 -1.71 5.60 17.33
CA VAL A 111 -1.27 4.80 16.17
C VAL A 111 0.14 4.29 16.42
N VAL A 112 0.28 2.96 16.44
CA VAL A 112 1.55 2.27 16.58
C VAL A 112 1.95 1.75 15.20
N TRP A 113 3.05 2.29 14.67
CA TRP A 113 3.60 1.91 13.39
C TRP A 113 4.60 0.77 13.54
N SER A 114 4.60 -0.14 12.57
CA SER A 114 5.62 -1.18 12.43
C SER A 114 6.35 -1.02 11.09
N TYR A 115 7.63 -1.33 11.09
CA TYR A 115 8.55 -1.16 9.96
C TYR A 115 9.20 -2.50 9.65
N LEU A 116 9.65 -2.70 8.41
CA LEU A 116 10.38 -3.91 8.06
C LEU A 116 11.82 -3.80 8.58
N ALA A 117 12.30 -4.79 9.33
CA ALA A 117 13.64 -4.77 9.91
C ALA A 117 14.73 -4.64 8.83
N GLU A 118 14.56 -5.36 7.72
CA GLU A 118 15.45 -5.32 6.56
C GLU A 118 15.52 -3.91 5.93
N GLU A 119 14.37 -3.28 5.63
CA GLU A 119 14.36 -1.91 5.09
C GLU A 119 14.97 -0.88 6.04
N VAL A 120 14.81 -1.09 7.36
CA VAL A 120 15.44 -0.25 8.38
C VAL A 120 16.96 -0.41 8.32
N ALA A 121 17.46 -1.65 8.29
CA ALA A 121 18.89 -1.92 8.18
C ALA A 121 19.49 -1.37 6.87
N GLU A 122 18.83 -1.60 5.73
CA GLU A 122 19.22 -1.06 4.43
C GLU A 122 19.26 0.47 4.43
N PHE A 123 18.28 1.13 5.07
CA PHE A 123 18.28 2.58 5.22
C PHE A 123 19.51 3.06 6.01
N GLY A 124 19.86 2.36 7.10
CA GLY A 124 21.03 2.69 7.90
C GLY A 124 22.34 2.60 7.11
N LEU A 125 22.49 1.53 6.32
CA LEU A 125 23.64 1.33 5.45
C LEU A 125 23.71 2.35 4.30
N GLY A 126 22.56 2.68 3.70
CA GLY A 126 22.49 3.57 2.56
C GLY A 126 22.59 5.06 2.91
N ARG A 127 22.20 5.46 4.13
CA ARG A 127 22.14 6.88 4.54
C ARG A 127 22.68 7.12 5.96
N PRO A 128 23.93 6.71 6.27
CA PRO A 128 24.49 6.84 7.62
C PRO A 128 24.57 8.29 8.10
N ALA A 129 24.74 9.26 7.18
CA ALA A 129 24.75 10.70 7.50
C ALA A 129 23.46 11.20 8.18
N LEU A 130 22.33 10.52 7.97
CA LEU A 130 21.06 10.87 8.62
C LEU A 130 20.91 10.27 10.02
N LEU A 131 21.76 9.33 10.41
CA LEU A 131 21.74 8.67 11.72
C LEU A 131 22.45 9.49 12.80
N THR A 132 23.40 10.35 12.41
CA THR A 132 24.23 11.14 13.35
C THR A 132 24.13 12.64 13.09
N GLY A 133 24.58 13.44 14.07
CA GLY A 133 24.63 14.90 13.92
C GLY A 133 23.28 15.60 13.72
N ARG A 134 23.31 16.76 13.07
CA ARG A 134 22.13 17.60 12.83
C ARG A 134 21.42 17.15 11.54
N LEU A 135 20.10 17.01 11.59
CA LEU A 135 19.30 16.75 10.39
C LEU A 135 19.44 17.90 9.37
N PRO A 136 19.46 17.60 8.05
CA PRO A 136 19.38 18.59 6.99
C PRO A 136 18.28 19.63 7.18
N LEU A 137 18.48 20.85 6.67
CA LEU A 137 17.59 21.98 6.92
C LEU A 137 16.16 21.73 6.44
N ASP A 138 16.03 21.22 5.22
CA ASP A 138 14.77 20.81 4.60
C ASP A 138 13.98 19.85 5.50
N LEU A 139 14.64 18.83 6.06
CA LEU A 139 13.97 17.87 6.96
C LEU A 139 13.54 18.53 8.27
N ARG A 140 14.33 19.46 8.79
CA ARG A 140 13.98 20.20 10.01
C ARG A 140 12.80 21.13 9.80
N GLU A 141 12.72 21.80 8.65
CA GLU A 141 11.61 22.67 8.28
C GLU A 141 10.31 21.88 8.14
N ARG A 142 10.35 20.73 7.45
CA ARG A 142 9.20 19.82 7.33
C ARG A 142 8.70 19.31 8.68
N LEU A 143 9.63 18.93 9.58
CA LEU A 143 9.28 18.52 10.94
C LEU A 143 8.69 19.68 11.77
N ALA A 144 9.18 20.90 11.58
CA ALA A 144 8.66 22.10 12.23
C ALA A 144 7.25 22.47 11.71
N ALA A 145 6.95 22.18 10.45
CA ALA A 145 5.60 22.27 9.87
C ALA A 145 4.66 21.13 10.33
N HIS A 146 5.12 20.28 11.26
CA HIS A 146 4.40 19.11 11.76
C HIS A 146 4.03 18.07 10.68
N GLU A 147 4.75 18.03 9.56
CA GLU A 147 4.51 17.05 8.51
C GLU A 147 4.72 15.62 9.02
N ASP A 148 3.88 14.70 8.56
CA ASP A 148 4.00 13.26 8.83
C ASP A 148 3.63 12.46 7.58
N LEU A 149 4.65 11.96 6.88
CA LEU A 149 4.48 11.15 5.68
C LEU A 149 4.19 9.67 5.97
N ARG A 150 4.19 9.23 7.24
CA ARG A 150 3.97 7.80 7.56
C ARG A 150 2.61 7.30 7.03
N PRO A 151 1.47 8.00 7.21
CA PRO A 151 0.19 7.57 6.66
C PRO A 151 0.20 7.51 5.13
N ARG A 152 0.69 8.57 4.46
CA ARG A 152 0.79 8.64 2.99
C ARG A 152 1.65 7.52 2.42
N ASN A 153 2.84 7.30 2.98
CA ASN A 153 3.75 6.24 2.53
C ASN A 153 3.18 4.85 2.80
N TRP A 154 2.47 4.66 3.91
CA TRP A 154 1.76 3.41 4.18
C TRP A 154 0.67 3.14 3.15
N ARG A 155 -0.17 4.14 2.83
CA ARG A 155 -1.21 4.05 1.81
C ARG A 155 -0.62 3.75 0.44
N ALA A 156 0.45 4.43 0.05
CA ALA A 156 1.17 4.19 -1.20
C ALA A 156 1.71 2.75 -1.28
N ARG A 157 2.34 2.26 -0.20
CA ARG A 157 2.79 0.86 -0.13
C ARG A 157 1.61 -0.09 -0.30
N ARG A 158 0.54 0.11 0.46
CA ARG A 158 -0.66 -0.73 0.40
C ARG A 158 -1.27 -0.74 -1.00
N LEU A 159 -1.39 0.42 -1.64
CA LEU A 159 -1.89 0.53 -3.00
C LEU A 159 -1.02 -0.29 -3.95
N GLY A 160 0.31 -0.15 -3.87
CA GLY A 160 1.24 -0.95 -4.67
C GLY A 160 1.06 -2.46 -4.48
N VAL A 161 0.77 -2.92 -3.26
CA VAL A 161 0.45 -4.33 -2.98
C VAL A 161 -0.85 -4.75 -3.68
N LEU A 162 -1.90 -3.93 -3.59
CA LEU A 162 -3.19 -4.23 -4.22
C LEU A 162 -3.09 -4.27 -5.74
N LEU A 163 -2.37 -3.31 -6.33
CA LEU A 163 -2.20 -3.20 -7.78
C LEU A 163 -1.38 -4.36 -8.36
N ARG A 164 -0.35 -4.86 -7.67
CA ARG A 164 0.38 -6.08 -8.08
C ARG A 164 -0.46 -7.35 -8.01
N GLY A 165 -1.54 -7.32 -7.23
CA GLY A 165 -2.40 -8.48 -6.98
C GLY A 165 -3.56 -8.63 -7.96
N THR A 166 -3.68 -7.78 -8.98
CA THR A 166 -4.81 -7.81 -9.90
C THR A 166 -4.43 -7.34 -11.31
N ASP A 167 -4.89 -8.09 -12.29
CA ASP A 167 -4.85 -7.67 -13.70
C ASP A 167 -6.19 -7.06 -14.15
N ASP A 168 -7.25 -7.23 -13.35
CA ASP A 168 -8.59 -6.70 -13.66
C ASP A 168 -8.63 -5.16 -13.50
N PRO A 169 -8.92 -4.40 -14.57
CA PRO A 169 -8.97 -2.94 -14.52
C PRO A 169 -10.02 -2.38 -13.55
N TRP A 170 -11.16 -3.06 -13.37
CA TRP A 170 -12.20 -2.62 -12.44
C TRP A 170 -11.74 -2.80 -10.99
N VAL A 171 -11.03 -3.89 -10.68
CA VAL A 171 -10.43 -4.10 -9.35
C VAL A 171 -9.29 -3.10 -9.11
N ARG A 172 -8.54 -2.74 -10.16
CA ARG A 172 -7.52 -1.69 -10.11
C ARG A 172 -8.13 -0.33 -9.76
N ALA A 173 -9.19 0.07 -10.46
CA ALA A 173 -9.93 1.29 -10.18
C ALA A 173 -10.52 1.29 -8.76
N ALA A 174 -11.11 0.17 -8.31
CA ALA A 174 -11.64 0.02 -6.96
C ALA A 174 -10.54 0.11 -5.87
N ALA A 175 -9.33 -0.40 -6.13
CA ALA A 175 -8.20 -0.25 -5.22
C ALA A 175 -7.78 1.21 -5.05
N ILE A 176 -7.75 1.99 -6.15
CA ILE A 176 -7.44 3.43 -6.10
C ILE A 176 -8.58 4.19 -5.40
N ALA A 177 -9.84 3.93 -5.78
CA ALA A 177 -11.01 4.56 -5.18
C ALA A 177 -11.10 4.31 -3.67
N SER A 178 -10.60 3.17 -3.17
CA SER A 178 -10.60 2.86 -1.74
C SER A 178 -9.83 3.84 -0.85
N LEU A 179 -8.94 4.64 -1.43
CA LEU A 179 -8.17 5.68 -0.75
C LEU A 179 -8.88 7.04 -0.74
N LEU A 180 -9.96 7.20 -1.51
CA LEU A 180 -10.71 8.45 -1.58
C LEU A 180 -11.92 8.42 -0.65
N ASP A 181 -12.33 9.60 -0.20
CA ASP A 181 -13.62 9.76 0.47
C ASP A 181 -14.77 9.58 -0.55
N PRO A 182 -15.92 9.00 -0.17
CA PRO A 182 -17.05 8.81 -1.08
C PRO A 182 -17.49 10.08 -1.82
N VAL A 183 -17.35 11.26 -1.20
CA VAL A 183 -17.62 12.54 -1.87
C VAL A 183 -16.66 12.77 -3.05
N GLN A 184 -15.37 12.51 -2.85
CA GLN A 184 -14.36 12.64 -3.90
C GLN A 184 -14.56 11.61 -5.03
N ILE A 185 -15.05 10.41 -4.70
CA ILE A 185 -15.40 9.39 -5.71
C ILE A 185 -16.60 9.87 -6.54
N ALA A 186 -17.63 10.43 -5.90
CA ALA A 186 -18.81 10.94 -6.59
C ALA A 186 -18.51 12.11 -7.53
N GLU A 187 -17.46 12.88 -7.27
CA GLU A 187 -17.00 13.95 -8.17
C GLU A 187 -16.20 13.43 -9.38
N VAL A 188 -15.66 12.21 -9.33
CA VAL A 188 -14.91 11.60 -10.44
C VAL A 188 -15.78 10.62 -11.23
N VAL A 189 -16.76 10.01 -10.57
CA VAL A 189 -17.61 8.95 -11.12
C VAL A 189 -19.07 9.39 -11.03
N ASP A 190 -19.56 10.01 -12.11
CA ASP A 190 -20.93 10.50 -12.17
C ASP A 190 -21.95 9.35 -12.12
N ASP A 191 -21.69 8.26 -12.84
CA ASP A 191 -22.60 7.13 -12.94
C ASP A 191 -22.76 6.40 -11.59
N PRO A 192 -23.98 6.32 -11.02
CA PRO A 192 -24.23 5.59 -9.78
C PRO A 192 -23.97 4.08 -9.90
N TYR A 193 -24.10 3.47 -11.08
CA TYR A 193 -23.88 2.03 -11.24
C TYR A 193 -22.39 1.67 -11.23
N GLU A 194 -21.56 2.44 -11.92
CA GLU A 194 -20.09 2.37 -11.78
C GLU A 194 -19.67 2.54 -10.31
N ARG A 195 -20.22 3.52 -9.59
CA ARG A 195 -19.93 3.69 -8.15
C ARG A 195 -20.31 2.47 -7.32
N ALA A 196 -21.50 1.91 -7.54
CA ALA A 196 -21.93 0.70 -6.87
C ALA A 196 -21.10 -0.54 -7.26
N HIS A 197 -20.52 -0.56 -8.47
CA HIS A 197 -19.61 -1.61 -8.91
C HIS A 197 -18.24 -1.50 -8.21
N LEU A 198 -17.68 -0.30 -8.14
CA LEU A 198 -16.45 -0.03 -7.40
C LEU A 198 -16.56 -0.39 -5.92
N ASP A 199 -17.69 -0.08 -5.28
CA ASP A 199 -17.92 -0.42 -3.87
C ASP A 199 -17.97 -1.94 -3.65
N ARG A 200 -18.59 -2.70 -4.58
CA ARG A 200 -18.59 -4.18 -4.54
C ARG A 200 -17.20 -4.78 -4.71
N LEU A 201 -16.33 -4.13 -5.48
CA LEU A 201 -14.95 -4.57 -5.73
C LEU A 201 -13.95 -3.99 -4.73
N ARG A 202 -14.43 -3.27 -3.71
CA ARG A 202 -13.57 -2.59 -2.75
C ARG A 202 -12.64 -3.60 -2.06
N PRO A 203 -11.32 -3.30 -1.98
CA PRO A 203 -10.37 -4.20 -1.33
C PRO A 203 -10.73 -4.41 0.14
N PRO A 204 -10.41 -5.59 0.71
CA PRO A 204 -10.67 -5.86 2.12
C PRO A 204 -9.92 -4.87 3.01
N ALA A 205 -10.49 -4.60 4.19
CA ALA A 205 -9.87 -3.78 5.22
C ALA A 205 -8.44 -4.24 5.54
N PRO A 206 -7.53 -3.31 5.90
CA PRO A 206 -6.15 -3.69 6.17
C PRO A 206 -6.07 -4.64 7.37
N PRO A 207 -5.09 -5.55 7.41
CA PRO A 207 -4.83 -6.33 8.62
C PRO A 207 -4.59 -5.42 9.82
N GLY A 208 -5.10 -5.80 10.99
CA GLY A 208 -4.96 -5.00 12.22
C GLY A 208 -6.02 -3.92 12.38
N MET A 209 -7.03 -3.88 11.50
CA MET A 209 -8.16 -2.98 11.63
C MET A 209 -8.90 -3.22 12.96
N PRO A 210 -8.98 -2.21 13.85
CA PRO A 210 -9.60 -2.40 15.16
C PRO A 210 -11.12 -2.55 15.03
N VAL A 211 -11.70 -3.40 15.88
CA VAL A 211 -13.17 -3.65 15.92
C VAL A 211 -13.90 -2.58 16.75
N ARG A 212 -13.22 -1.95 17.71
CA ARG A 212 -13.85 -0.95 18.59
C ARG A 212 -14.08 0.36 17.83
N ALA A 213 -15.31 0.88 17.87
CA ALA A 213 -15.75 2.06 17.09
C ALA A 213 -14.76 3.24 17.08
N GLY A 214 -14.31 3.71 18.25
CA GLY A 214 -13.40 4.88 18.29
C GLY A 214 -11.97 4.62 17.78
N ALA A 215 -11.49 3.37 17.84
CA ALA A 215 -10.23 3.00 17.19
C ALA A 215 -10.43 2.75 15.69
N HIS A 216 -11.62 2.28 15.31
CA HIS A 216 -12.02 2.04 13.93
C HIS A 216 -12.04 3.33 13.12
N GLU A 217 -12.66 4.39 13.65
CA GLU A 217 -12.71 5.71 12.99
C GLU A 217 -11.32 6.27 12.68
N ILE A 218 -10.39 6.16 13.64
CA ILE A 218 -8.99 6.62 13.45
C ILE A 218 -8.31 5.82 12.34
N ALA A 219 -8.48 4.51 12.36
CA ALA A 219 -7.89 3.63 11.38
C ALA A 219 -8.53 3.83 9.98
N GLU A 220 -9.84 4.11 9.90
CA GLU A 220 -10.50 4.45 8.63
C GLU A 220 -9.94 5.74 8.05
N ARG A 221 -9.78 6.77 8.88
CA ARG A 221 -9.16 8.04 8.44
C ARG A 221 -7.74 7.83 7.94
N LEU A 222 -6.94 6.99 8.61
CA LEU A 222 -5.60 6.64 8.13
C LEU A 222 -5.62 5.92 6.78
N THR A 223 -6.68 5.17 6.48
CA THR A 223 -6.79 4.46 5.20
C THR A 223 -7.16 5.33 4.02
N ARG A 224 -7.69 6.53 4.25
CA ARG A 224 -8.06 7.48 3.20
C ARG A 224 -7.01 8.58 3.09
N ALA A 225 -6.86 9.13 1.89
CA ALA A 225 -6.03 10.30 1.64
C ALA A 225 -6.68 11.52 2.28
N ASP A 226 -5.87 12.31 2.99
CA ASP A 226 -6.26 13.52 3.70
C ASP A 226 -5.55 14.77 3.17
N ASP A 227 -4.37 14.59 2.57
CA ASP A 227 -3.60 15.66 1.94
C ASP A 227 -4.18 16.04 0.56
N PRO A 228 -4.39 17.33 0.26
CA PRO A 228 -4.97 17.77 -1.02
C PRO A 228 -4.20 17.27 -2.25
N ASP A 229 -2.87 17.25 -2.21
CA ASP A 229 -2.06 16.79 -3.34
C ASP A 229 -2.19 15.27 -3.51
N GLU A 230 -2.25 14.51 -2.41
CA GLU A 230 -2.51 13.07 -2.44
C GLU A 230 -3.92 12.75 -2.98
N ILE A 231 -4.93 13.52 -2.55
CA ILE A 231 -6.32 13.39 -3.05
C ILE A 231 -6.35 13.67 -4.56
N LEU A 232 -5.75 14.77 -5.02
CA LEU A 232 -5.71 15.13 -6.43
C LEU A 232 -5.03 14.04 -7.26
N TRP A 233 -3.89 13.54 -6.79
CA TRP A 233 -3.16 12.44 -7.45
C TRP A 233 -4.04 11.19 -7.60
N HIS A 234 -4.75 10.79 -6.54
CA HIS A 234 -5.63 9.62 -6.60
C HIS A 234 -6.87 9.84 -7.47
N ARG A 235 -7.43 11.06 -7.53
CA ARG A 235 -8.53 11.38 -8.44
C ARG A 235 -8.11 11.26 -9.90
N MET A 236 -6.94 11.81 -10.26
CA MET A 236 -6.39 11.67 -11.61
C MET A 236 -6.10 10.20 -11.95
N SER A 237 -5.51 9.46 -11.01
CA SER A 237 -5.23 8.04 -11.18
C SER A 237 -6.52 7.22 -11.35
N LEU A 238 -7.58 7.57 -10.63
CA LEU A 238 -8.88 6.92 -10.73
C LEU A 238 -9.53 7.18 -12.08
N ALA A 239 -9.52 8.42 -12.57
CA ALA A 239 -10.07 8.75 -13.88
C ALA A 239 -9.40 7.92 -14.99
N LEU A 240 -8.07 7.85 -15.00
CA LEU A 240 -7.31 7.05 -15.97
C LEU A 240 -7.64 5.55 -15.86
N ALA A 241 -7.73 5.01 -14.63
CA ALA A 241 -8.06 3.61 -14.42
C ALA A 241 -9.49 3.28 -14.85
N LEU A 242 -10.43 4.21 -14.72
CA LEU A 242 -11.81 4.05 -15.19
C LEU A 242 -11.88 4.08 -16.72
N ASP A 243 -11.13 4.96 -17.38
CA ASP A 243 -11.08 4.99 -18.84
C ASP A 243 -10.55 3.67 -19.40
N GLU A 244 -9.50 3.11 -18.78
CA GLU A 244 -8.99 1.77 -19.12
C GLU A 244 -10.04 0.68 -18.86
N ALA A 245 -10.71 0.72 -17.71
CA ALA A 245 -11.73 -0.27 -17.35
C ALA A 245 -12.93 -0.25 -18.30
N ARG A 246 -13.42 0.95 -18.64
CA ARG A 246 -14.54 1.16 -19.59
C ARG A 246 -14.16 0.69 -20.99
N ALA A 247 -12.92 0.92 -21.43
CA ALA A 247 -12.42 0.48 -22.72
C ALA A 247 -12.39 -1.06 -22.84
N GLU A 248 -12.09 -1.77 -21.75
CA GLU A 248 -12.14 -3.23 -21.73
C GLU A 248 -13.58 -3.75 -21.60
N ARG A 249 -14.36 -3.21 -20.66
CA ARG A 249 -15.71 -3.69 -20.34
C ARG A 249 -16.52 -2.62 -19.59
N PRO A 250 -17.77 -2.34 -20.03
CA PRO A 250 -18.66 -1.45 -19.28
C PRO A 250 -19.03 -2.04 -17.91
N ALA A 251 -19.35 -1.17 -16.94
CA ALA A 251 -19.80 -1.64 -15.64
C ALA A 251 -21.11 -2.44 -15.74
N PRO A 252 -21.34 -3.44 -14.86
CA PRO A 252 -22.56 -4.24 -14.92
C PRO A 252 -23.79 -3.38 -14.60
N TYR A 253 -24.69 -3.20 -15.57
CA TYR A 253 -25.97 -2.51 -15.38
C TYR A 253 -27.06 -3.46 -14.86
N PRO A 254 -27.90 -3.04 -13.90
CA PRO A 254 -29.05 -3.83 -13.49
C PRO A 254 -30.03 -4.01 -14.65
N GLY A 255 -30.23 -5.26 -15.08
CA GLY A 255 -31.12 -5.61 -16.19
C GLY A 255 -30.42 -6.10 -17.44
N GLU A 256 -29.11 -5.88 -17.57
CA GLU A 256 -28.31 -6.57 -18.58
C GLU A 256 -28.10 -8.02 -18.16
N ARG A 257 -28.78 -8.93 -18.85
CA ARG A 257 -28.47 -10.35 -18.77
C ARG A 257 -27.07 -10.54 -19.35
N THR A 258 -26.07 -10.70 -18.50
CA THR A 258 -24.85 -11.39 -18.90
C THR A 258 -25.31 -12.72 -19.53
N PRO A 259 -24.89 -13.08 -20.75
CA PRO A 259 -25.29 -14.36 -21.32
C PRO A 259 -24.80 -15.44 -20.36
N ASP A 260 -25.75 -16.07 -19.67
CA ASP A 260 -25.52 -17.18 -18.76
C ASP A 260 -24.81 -18.24 -19.61
N ARG A 261 -23.52 -18.45 -19.33
CA ARG A 261 -22.77 -19.54 -19.94
C ARG A 261 -23.60 -20.80 -19.68
N PRO A 262 -24.01 -21.56 -20.71
CA PRO A 262 -25.03 -22.57 -20.55
C PRO A 262 -24.60 -23.54 -19.45
N ARG A 263 -25.33 -23.50 -18.33
CA ARG A 263 -25.27 -24.53 -17.31
C ARG A 263 -25.71 -25.81 -18.00
N THR A 264 -24.74 -26.67 -18.31
CA THR A 264 -25.03 -28.03 -18.75
C THR A 264 -25.97 -28.64 -17.70
N PRO A 265 -27.20 -29.04 -18.06
CA PRO A 265 -28.09 -29.67 -17.11
C PRO A 265 -27.44 -30.99 -16.68
N VAL A 266 -27.17 -31.12 -15.38
CA VAL A 266 -26.79 -32.40 -14.78
C VAL A 266 -27.98 -33.33 -14.96
N PRO A 267 -27.84 -34.49 -15.64
CA PRO A 267 -28.94 -35.43 -15.73
C PRO A 267 -29.19 -36.00 -14.33
N ALA A 268 -30.45 -35.88 -13.88
CA ALA A 268 -30.94 -36.52 -12.67
C ALA A 268 -30.78 -38.04 -12.82
N ALA A 269 -29.85 -38.63 -12.06
CA ALA A 269 -29.70 -40.07 -11.97
C ALA A 269 -30.89 -40.67 -11.22
N ALA A 270 -31.88 -41.14 -11.98
CA ALA A 270 -32.91 -42.03 -11.49
C ALA A 270 -32.34 -43.46 -11.37
N GLY A 271 -32.54 -44.07 -10.20
CA GLY A 271 -32.60 -45.53 -10.04
C GLY A 271 -31.27 -46.27 -9.88
N ALA A 272 -30.70 -46.25 -8.66
CA ALA A 272 -29.75 -47.28 -8.24
C ALA A 272 -30.51 -48.41 -7.53
N ARG A 273 -30.63 -49.57 -8.18
CA ARG A 273 -30.96 -50.86 -7.56
C ARG A 273 -29.68 -51.71 -7.54
N PRO A 274 -29.29 -52.35 -6.42
CA PRO A 274 -28.00 -53.02 -6.29
C PRO A 274 -28.11 -54.53 -6.53
N VAL A 275 -27.12 -55.13 -7.20
CA VAL A 275 -26.77 -56.57 -7.12
C VAL A 275 -25.34 -56.79 -7.65
N PRO A 276 -24.64 -57.90 -7.28
CA PRO A 276 -23.32 -57.81 -6.64
C PRO A 276 -22.17 -58.44 -7.44
N PHE A 277 -20.99 -58.29 -6.84
CA PHE A 277 -19.65 -58.80 -7.15
C PHE A 277 -19.56 -60.19 -7.82
N ASN A 278 -18.77 -60.29 -8.90
CA ASN A 278 -17.78 -61.35 -9.12
C ASN A 278 -16.78 -60.96 -10.23
N ALA A 279 -15.48 -61.17 -9.97
CA ALA A 279 -14.37 -61.13 -10.93
C ALA A 279 -14.12 -62.58 -11.49
N PRO A 280 -13.11 -62.89 -12.37
CA PRO A 280 -12.01 -62.07 -12.90
C PRO A 280 -11.61 -62.31 -14.39
N ALA A 281 -10.56 -61.58 -14.82
CA ALA A 281 -9.52 -61.89 -15.82
C ALA A 281 -9.82 -61.88 -17.34
N ALA A 282 -9.13 -61.00 -18.07
CA ALA A 282 -8.31 -61.36 -19.24
C ALA A 282 -7.46 -60.15 -19.72
N ALA A 283 -6.17 -60.40 -19.93
CA ALA A 283 -5.18 -59.51 -20.52
C ALA A 283 -5.36 -59.37 -22.04
N VAL A 284 -4.79 -58.32 -22.66
CA VAL A 284 -4.03 -58.30 -23.94
C VAL A 284 -3.43 -56.88 -24.16
N PRO A 285 -2.27 -56.73 -24.82
CA PRO A 285 -1.31 -55.64 -24.59
C PRO A 285 -1.14 -54.63 -25.75
N GLY A 286 -0.47 -53.51 -25.44
CA GLY A 286 0.62 -52.94 -26.24
C GLY A 286 0.29 -51.89 -27.30
N ILE A 287 0.63 -50.61 -27.02
CA ILE A 287 1.08 -49.62 -28.04
C ILE A 287 2.16 -48.73 -27.38
N PRO A 288 3.34 -48.51 -28.01
CA PRO A 288 4.44 -47.73 -27.46
C PRO A 288 4.25 -46.20 -27.56
N PRO A 289 4.96 -45.38 -26.76
CA PRO A 289 4.86 -43.93 -26.81
C PRO A 289 5.80 -43.30 -27.86
N VAL A 290 5.33 -42.24 -28.52
CA VAL A 290 6.14 -41.36 -29.36
C VAL A 290 6.65 -40.19 -28.51
N PRO A 291 7.93 -39.80 -28.56
CA PRO A 291 8.45 -38.70 -27.74
C PRO A 291 8.10 -37.35 -28.36
N SER A 292 7.50 -36.46 -27.58
CA SER A 292 7.31 -35.05 -27.95
C SER A 292 8.21 -34.16 -27.11
N VAL A 293 9.10 -33.46 -27.82
CA VAL A 293 10.05 -32.45 -27.35
C VAL A 293 9.30 -31.23 -26.78
N PRO A 294 9.71 -30.63 -25.65
CA PRO A 294 9.12 -29.38 -25.17
C PRO A 294 9.71 -28.16 -25.92
N PRO A 295 8.90 -27.16 -26.33
CA PRO A 295 9.44 -25.90 -26.81
C PRO A 295 9.99 -25.05 -25.66
N SER A 296 11.23 -24.59 -25.85
CA SER A 296 11.90 -23.61 -25.01
C SER A 296 11.24 -22.24 -25.14
N VAL A 297 10.82 -21.64 -24.03
CA VAL A 297 10.32 -20.26 -23.97
C VAL A 297 11.40 -19.39 -23.31
N PRO A 298 11.88 -18.33 -23.97
CA PRO A 298 12.89 -17.44 -23.40
C PRO A 298 12.29 -16.50 -22.33
N PRO A 299 13.10 -16.02 -21.36
CA PRO A 299 12.62 -15.14 -20.30
C PRO A 299 12.32 -13.71 -20.81
N PRO A 300 11.33 -13.00 -20.24
CA PRO A 300 11.09 -11.60 -20.56
C PRO A 300 12.14 -10.67 -19.91
N VAL A 301 12.60 -9.73 -20.72
CA VAL A 301 13.47 -8.59 -20.37
C VAL A 301 12.71 -7.63 -19.42
N PRO A 302 13.35 -7.07 -18.37
CA PRO A 302 12.70 -6.11 -17.50
C PRO A 302 12.62 -4.72 -18.17
N VAL A 303 11.39 -4.20 -18.30
CA VAL A 303 11.13 -2.80 -18.63
C VAL A 303 11.42 -1.94 -17.40
N ALA A 304 12.40 -1.04 -17.54
CA ALA A 304 12.76 -0.07 -16.52
C ALA A 304 11.70 1.03 -16.41
N VAL A 305 11.22 1.28 -15.19
CA VAL A 305 10.40 2.45 -14.86
C VAL A 305 11.34 3.65 -14.61
N PRO A 306 11.14 4.81 -15.25
CA PRO A 306 12.04 5.95 -15.06
C PRO A 306 11.82 6.63 -13.70
N ARG A 307 12.92 6.81 -12.97
CA ARG A 307 13.04 7.74 -11.84
C ARG A 307 12.94 9.18 -12.37
N VAL A 308 11.92 9.92 -11.99
CA VAL A 308 11.91 11.38 -12.16
C VAL A 308 12.77 12.00 -11.06
N GLY A 309 14.01 12.31 -11.43
CA GLY A 309 14.86 13.24 -10.71
C GLY A 309 14.48 14.67 -11.06
N ALA A 310 14.43 15.53 -10.04
CA ALA A 310 14.46 16.97 -10.20
C ALA A 310 15.68 17.39 -11.04
N HIS A 311 15.50 18.40 -11.90
CA HIS A 311 16.37 19.58 -12.07
C HIS A 311 16.02 20.26 -13.40
N GLY A 312 15.20 21.32 -13.32
CA GLY A 312 15.17 22.35 -14.33
C GLY A 312 16.44 23.19 -14.20
N ALA A 313 17.39 23.00 -15.13
CA ALA A 313 18.52 23.90 -15.33
C ALA A 313 18.44 24.43 -16.76
N VAL A 314 18.18 25.73 -16.84
CA VAL A 314 18.16 26.55 -18.05
C VAL A 314 19.51 26.47 -18.75
N VAL A 315 19.51 26.03 -20.01
CA VAL A 315 20.65 26.15 -20.93
C VAL A 315 20.60 27.54 -21.57
N ARG A 316 21.65 28.35 -21.38
CA ARG A 316 22.06 29.42 -22.30
C ARG A 316 23.44 29.08 -22.85
N PRO A 317 23.72 29.33 -24.15
CA PRO A 317 24.87 28.76 -24.82
C PRO A 317 26.16 29.53 -24.54
N ALA A 318 27.26 28.77 -24.59
CA ALA A 318 28.64 29.20 -24.45
C ALA A 318 29.13 29.96 -25.70
N GLY A 319 29.85 31.05 -25.45
CA GLY A 319 30.88 31.61 -26.34
C GLY A 319 32.17 31.76 -25.53
N GLN A 320 33.25 31.11 -25.98
CA GLN A 320 34.63 31.23 -25.45
C GLN A 320 35.37 32.41 -26.14
N PRO A 321 36.67 32.67 -25.88
CA PRO A 321 37.33 32.97 -24.62
C PRO A 321 38.22 34.25 -24.72
N GLY A 322 38.59 34.85 -23.58
CA GLY A 322 39.53 35.97 -23.55
C GLY A 322 40.40 35.95 -22.29
N ARG A 323 41.72 35.84 -22.50
CA ARG A 323 42.81 35.83 -21.51
C ARG A 323 42.84 37.11 -20.64
N ALA A 324 43.25 36.97 -19.37
CA ALA A 324 44.49 37.53 -18.80
C ALA A 324 44.40 37.95 -17.31
N ALA A 325 45.47 37.62 -16.58
CA ALA A 325 46.12 38.34 -15.48
C ALA A 325 45.54 38.37 -14.04
N ALA A 326 46.23 37.62 -13.17
CA ALA A 326 46.99 38.07 -11.98
C ALA A 326 46.32 38.79 -10.77
N HIS A 327 46.23 38.04 -9.66
CA HIS A 327 46.77 38.33 -8.30
C HIS A 327 46.27 39.56 -7.47
N PRO A 328 46.55 39.63 -6.13
CA PRO A 328 45.73 39.06 -5.06
C PRO A 328 45.33 40.11 -3.98
N GLY A 329 44.50 39.74 -2.99
CA GLY A 329 44.29 40.61 -1.82
C GLY A 329 43.19 40.20 -0.85
N ARG A 330 43.57 39.50 0.21
CA ARG A 330 42.95 39.61 1.56
C ARG A 330 43.65 40.78 2.30
N PRO A 331 43.15 41.38 3.41
CA PRO A 331 42.56 40.68 4.56
C PRO A 331 41.48 41.42 5.40
N ALA A 332 40.93 40.65 6.36
CA ALA A 332 40.52 40.95 7.75
C ALA A 332 39.49 42.06 8.11
N GLY A 333 38.56 41.70 9.01
CA GLY A 333 37.84 42.67 9.86
C GLY A 333 36.47 42.21 10.39
N GLN A 334 36.45 41.52 11.54
CA GLN A 334 35.31 41.38 12.48
C GLN A 334 35.35 42.56 13.49
N PRO A 335 34.45 42.75 14.50
CA PRO A 335 33.12 42.19 14.80
C PRO A 335 32.09 43.23 15.38
N GLY A 336 30.88 42.77 15.76
CA GLY A 336 30.02 43.36 16.82
C GLY A 336 28.72 44.02 16.32
N ARG A 337 27.60 44.10 17.06
CA ARG A 337 27.06 43.51 18.30
C ARG A 337 25.59 44.01 18.39
N ALA A 338 24.74 43.27 19.11
CA ALA A 338 23.51 43.71 19.82
C ALA A 338 22.18 44.01 19.07
N ASP A 339 21.18 43.15 19.35
CA ASP A 339 19.84 43.42 19.91
C ASP A 339 19.09 44.73 19.60
N ARG A 340 17.93 44.64 18.90
CA ARG A 340 16.53 44.58 19.44
C ARG A 340 15.50 45.12 18.40
N PRO A 341 14.23 44.67 18.43
CA PRO A 341 13.16 45.02 17.48
C PRO A 341 12.27 46.17 18.04
N PRO A 342 11.34 46.78 17.28
CA PRO A 342 10.00 46.19 17.05
C PRO A 342 9.33 46.57 15.71
N GLY A 343 8.26 45.85 15.32
CA GLY A 343 7.40 46.29 14.22
C GLY A 343 6.29 45.32 13.84
N ARG A 344 5.14 45.41 14.52
CA ARG A 344 3.86 44.79 14.12
C ARG A 344 3.23 45.56 12.95
N SER A 345 2.79 44.85 11.92
CA SER A 345 1.72 45.24 10.98
C SER A 345 0.82 44.00 10.83
N VAL A 346 -0.40 43.93 11.38
CA VAL A 346 -1.68 44.56 10.99
C VAL A 346 -2.18 44.16 9.59
N ARG A 347 -3.37 43.52 9.60
CA ARG A 347 -4.30 43.15 8.50
C ARG A 347 -3.88 41.90 7.70
N THR A 348 -4.76 40.93 7.47
CA THR A 348 -6.14 41.09 6.97
C THR A 348 -7.07 39.96 7.48
N ARG A 349 -8.30 40.35 7.88
CA ARG A 349 -9.45 39.48 8.15
C ARG A 349 -10.24 39.29 6.84
N PHE A 350 -10.48 38.05 6.45
CA PHE A 350 -11.45 37.54 5.47
C PHE A 350 -11.65 36.07 5.89
N LEU A 351 -12.79 35.52 6.31
CA LEU A 351 -14.21 35.81 6.11
C LEU A 351 -14.95 35.38 7.38
N ASP A 352 -15.58 36.32 8.07
CA ASP A 352 -16.62 36.05 9.07
C ASP A 352 -17.85 36.88 8.66
N ARG A 353 -18.62 36.33 7.71
CA ARG A 353 -19.90 36.88 7.25
C ARG A 353 -20.78 35.76 6.69
N PHE A 354 -21.33 34.96 7.59
CA PHE A 354 -22.71 34.46 7.46
C PHE A 354 -23.29 34.33 8.88
N ARG A 355 -23.68 35.48 9.45
CA ARG A 355 -24.56 35.55 10.62
C ARG A 355 -25.94 36.05 10.16
N ARG A 356 -26.94 35.21 10.44
CA ARG A 356 -28.24 35.54 11.07
C ARG A 356 -29.27 36.41 10.33
N GLY A 357 -30.44 35.81 10.20
CA GLY A 357 -31.77 36.32 10.58
C GLY A 357 -32.79 35.20 10.32
N LYS A 358 -33.73 34.75 11.19
CA LYS A 358 -34.38 35.19 12.44
C LYS A 358 -34.73 33.92 13.25
N ALA A 359 -34.58 33.82 14.58
CA ALA A 359 -35.49 34.24 15.68
C ALA A 359 -36.95 33.77 15.44
N THR A 360 -37.59 32.93 16.27
CA THR A 360 -37.83 32.93 17.75
C THR A 360 -38.04 31.47 18.24
N GLY A 361 -37.92 31.04 19.51
CA GLY A 361 -37.70 31.71 20.78
C GLY A 361 -37.47 30.71 21.94
N GLU A 362 -36.97 31.27 23.04
CA GLU A 362 -37.09 30.86 24.46
C GLU A 362 -36.38 29.60 25.01
N GLY A 363 -35.61 29.82 26.09
CA GLY A 363 -35.15 28.77 27.02
C GLY A 363 -33.66 28.81 27.42
N ARG A 364 -33.26 29.75 28.29
CA ARG A 364 -31.98 29.77 29.05
C ARG A 364 -32.17 29.04 30.41
N PRO A 365 -31.14 28.84 31.27
CA PRO A 365 -29.74 28.46 31.06
C PRO A 365 -29.31 27.26 31.95
N GLY A 366 -28.16 26.64 31.68
CA GLY A 366 -27.53 25.76 32.67
C GLY A 366 -26.08 25.36 32.35
N GLY A 367 -25.15 25.80 33.20
CA GLY A 367 -23.91 25.06 33.49
C GLY A 367 -22.73 25.28 32.57
N GLY A 368 -21.83 26.19 32.94
CA GLY A 368 -20.49 26.25 32.35
C GLY A 368 -19.59 25.09 32.81
N LYS A 369 -18.61 24.73 31.96
CA LYS A 369 -17.24 24.35 32.36
C LYS A 369 -16.34 24.14 31.14
N ARG A 370 -15.35 25.04 31.05
CA ARG A 370 -13.92 24.83 30.80
C ARG A 370 -13.44 24.07 29.56
N SER A 371 -12.67 24.82 28.77
CA SER A 371 -11.62 24.42 27.83
C SER A 371 -10.49 23.61 28.47
N ALA A 372 -9.97 22.61 27.75
CA ALA A 372 -8.58 22.11 27.77
C ALA A 372 -8.42 21.19 26.53
N ALA A 373 -7.66 21.57 25.51
CA ALA A 373 -6.20 21.49 25.39
C ALA A 373 -5.70 20.02 25.35
N TRP A 374 -5.26 19.61 24.15
CA TRP A 374 -4.68 18.32 23.80
C TRP A 374 -3.25 18.17 24.36
N PRO A 375 -2.84 16.96 24.79
CA PRO A 375 -1.45 16.51 24.72
C PRO A 375 -1.11 15.91 23.35
#